data_AF-A0A2R5L1D9-F1
#
_entry.id   AF-A0A2R5L1D9-F1
#
_cell.length_a   1.000
_cell.length_b   1.000
_cell.length_c   1.000
_cell.angle_alpha   90.00
_cell.angle_beta   90.00
_cell.angle_gamma   90.00
#
_symmetry.space_group_name_H-M   'P 1'
#
loop_
_entity.id
_entity.type
_entity.pdbx_description
1 polymer ?
#
loop_
_entity_poly.entity_id
_entity_poly.type
_entity_poly.pdbx_seq_one_letter_code
_entity_poly.pdbx_strand_id
1 'polypeptide(L)'
;KLENYQRDLTYRNGYYHRLYGRDIIRVHRDPEAVSIRNKTEPTWTEFVSYILHTPASQYDEHWKPIYLMCSPCVLRYNVIAKMETFSEDTQYVINKLGLEEDLTVQWIHSTGSTGTADVAKTYYSQLTSQQV
;
A
#
# COMPACT_ATOMS: atom_id res chain seq x y z
N LYS A 1 -1.19 6.48 1.98
CA LYS A 1 -0.48 7.65 2.52
C LYS A 1 -0.54 8.91 1.65
N LEU A 2 -0.76 8.81 0.34
CA LEU A 2 -0.80 9.96 -0.58
C LEU A 2 -2.21 10.30 -1.05
N GLU A 3 -3.17 9.39 -0.82
CA GLU A 3 -4.57 9.48 -1.22
C GLU A 3 -5.42 10.47 -0.41
N ASN A 4 -4.90 10.99 0.70
CA ASN A 4 -5.63 11.94 1.55
C ASN A 4 -4.67 12.95 2.18
N TYR A 5 -4.60 14.14 1.59
CA TYR A 5 -3.73 15.21 2.06
C TYR A 5 -4.12 15.72 3.45
N GLN A 6 -5.42 15.83 3.74
CA GLN A 6 -5.89 16.30 5.04
C GLN A 6 -5.43 15.38 6.18
N ARG A 7 -5.48 14.06 5.96
CA ARG A 7 -4.97 13.07 6.92
C ARG A 7 -3.44 13.17 7.07
N ASP A 8 -2.72 13.41 5.98
CA ASP A 8 -1.28 13.63 6.03
C ASP A 8 -0.92 14.91 6.83
N LEU A 9 -1.67 15.99 6.64
CA LEU A 9 -1.55 17.22 7.45
C LEU A 9 -1.80 16.96 8.93
N THR A 10 -2.93 16.34 9.27
CA THR A 10 -3.32 16.14 10.68
C THR A 10 -2.33 15.28 11.45
N TYR A 11 -1.86 14.17 10.86
CA TYR A 11 -1.09 13.17 11.60
C TYR A 11 0.42 13.23 11.35
N ARG A 12 0.85 13.90 10.28
CA ARG A 12 2.26 13.90 9.83
C ARG A 12 2.72 15.26 9.35
N ASN A 13 1.92 16.29 9.61
CA ASN A 13 2.19 17.67 9.22
C ASN A 13 2.53 17.79 7.72
N GLY A 14 1.86 17.04 6.83
CA GLY A 14 2.04 17.12 5.38
C GLY A 14 3.35 16.52 4.84
N TYR A 15 3.98 15.63 5.61
CA TYR A 15 5.26 15.01 5.26
C TYR A 15 5.23 14.29 3.90
N TYR A 16 4.27 13.39 3.67
CA TYR A 16 4.23 12.59 2.44
C TYR A 16 3.89 13.43 1.21
N HIS A 17 3.00 14.40 1.37
CA HIS A 17 2.69 15.34 0.30
C HIS A 17 3.93 16.17 -0.09
N ARG A 18 4.69 16.67 0.88
CA ARG A 18 5.93 17.43 0.59
C ARG A 18 7.02 16.57 -0.04
N LEU A 19 7.20 15.35 0.47
CA LEU A 19 8.32 14.49 0.05
C LEU A 19 8.07 13.85 -1.32
N TYR A 20 6.83 13.40 -1.59
CA TYR A 20 6.50 12.68 -2.82
C TYR A 20 5.37 13.34 -3.59
N GLY A 21 4.27 13.68 -2.93
CA GLY A 21 3.03 14.11 -3.61
C GLY A 21 3.23 15.28 -4.58
N ARG A 22 3.95 16.32 -4.16
CA ARG A 22 4.25 17.49 -5.00
C ARG A 22 5.05 17.13 -6.25
N ASP A 23 6.04 16.27 -6.12
CA ASP A 23 6.90 15.88 -7.24
C ASP A 23 6.14 15.02 -8.24
N ILE A 24 5.38 14.03 -7.73
CA ILE A 24 4.53 13.16 -8.54
C ILE A 24 3.57 14.00 -9.40
N ILE A 25 2.87 14.96 -8.78
CA ILE A 25 1.94 15.85 -9.50
C ILE A 25 2.69 16.69 -10.53
N ARG A 26 3.82 17.29 -10.15
CA ARG A 26 4.60 18.15 -11.04
C ARG A 26 5.08 17.42 -12.29
N VAL A 27 5.48 16.16 -12.17
CA VAL A 27 6.09 15.38 -13.25
C VAL A 27 5.05 14.64 -14.09
N HIS A 28 4.01 14.09 -13.47
CA HIS A 28 3.10 13.14 -14.13
C HIS A 28 1.70 13.69 -14.41
N ARG A 29 1.32 14.85 -13.87
CA ARG A 29 0.00 15.41 -14.15
C ARG A 29 -0.05 16.02 -15.54
N ASP A 30 -1.01 15.56 -16.33
CA ASP A 30 -1.34 16.19 -17.60
C ASP A 30 -1.92 17.61 -17.35
N PRO A 31 -1.29 18.68 -17.86
CA PRO A 31 -1.79 20.04 -17.70
C PRO A 31 -3.15 20.27 -18.39
N GLU A 32 -3.50 19.46 -19.39
CA GLU A 32 -4.78 19.55 -20.11
C GLU A 32 -5.93 18.86 -19.36
N ALA A 33 -5.62 18.03 -18.35
CA ALA A 33 -6.62 17.31 -17.55
C ALA A 33 -7.34 18.23 -16.54
N VAL A 34 -8.32 19.00 -17.03
CA VAL A 34 -9.06 20.01 -16.26
C VAL A 34 -9.67 19.46 -14.96
N SER A 35 -10.17 18.21 -14.97
CA SER A 35 -10.86 17.59 -13.83
C SER A 35 -9.95 17.36 -12.61
N ILE A 36 -8.65 17.17 -12.82
CA ILE A 36 -7.67 16.88 -11.76
C ILE A 36 -6.63 17.99 -11.58
N ARG A 37 -6.67 19.03 -12.42
CA ARG A 37 -5.70 20.14 -12.42
C ARG A 37 -5.44 20.72 -11.03
N ASN A 38 -6.49 20.92 -10.23
CA ASN A 38 -6.40 21.53 -8.90
C ASN A 38 -6.40 20.50 -7.75
N LYS A 39 -6.30 19.19 -8.04
CA LYS A 39 -6.31 18.15 -7.01
C LYS A 39 -5.00 18.18 -6.21
N THR A 40 -5.06 18.18 -4.89
CA THR A 40 -3.84 18.23 -4.07
C THR A 40 -3.12 16.89 -3.99
N GLU A 41 -3.87 15.80 -4.11
CA GLU A 41 -3.35 14.44 -4.10
C GLU A 41 -3.00 13.96 -5.52
N PRO A 42 -1.93 13.15 -5.67
CA PRO A 42 -1.72 12.38 -6.88
C PRO A 42 -2.92 11.47 -7.20
N THR A 43 -3.18 11.23 -8.48
CA THR A 43 -4.04 10.14 -8.91
C THR A 43 -3.31 8.80 -8.77
N TRP A 44 -4.06 7.70 -8.85
CA TRP A 44 -3.46 6.38 -8.84
C TRP A 44 -2.53 6.16 -10.03
N THR A 45 -2.93 6.60 -11.23
CA THR A 45 -2.11 6.49 -12.44
C THR A 45 -0.84 7.33 -12.37
N GLU A 46 -0.90 8.54 -11.79
CA GLU A 46 0.28 9.38 -11.53
C GLU A 46 1.24 8.70 -10.56
N PHE A 47 0.73 8.09 -9.49
CA PHE A 47 1.55 7.35 -8.53
C PHE A 47 2.21 6.11 -9.15
N VAL A 48 1.49 5.30 -9.93
CA VAL A 48 2.07 4.13 -10.60
C VAL A 48 3.14 4.55 -11.61
N SER A 49 2.89 5.61 -12.39
CA SER A 49 3.92 6.17 -13.28
C SER A 49 5.16 6.63 -12.52
N TYR A 50 5.00 7.26 -11.36
CA TYR A 50 6.14 7.63 -10.51
C TYR A 50 6.95 6.41 -10.07
N ILE A 51 6.29 5.33 -9.62
CA ILE A 51 6.98 4.09 -9.25
C ILE A 51 7.75 3.54 -10.46
N LEU A 52 7.12 3.39 -11.62
CA LEU A 52 7.76 2.81 -12.81
C LEU A 52 8.97 3.60 -13.32
N HIS A 53 9.04 4.91 -13.06
CA HIS A 53 10.14 5.78 -13.50
C HIS A 53 11.14 6.12 -12.38
N THR A 54 10.93 5.63 -11.16
CA THR A 54 11.82 5.89 -10.01
C THR A 54 12.64 4.64 -9.71
N PRO A 55 13.96 4.73 -9.51
CA PRO A 55 14.75 3.57 -9.14
C PRO A 55 14.36 3.06 -7.76
N ALA A 56 14.30 1.73 -7.60
CA ALA A 56 13.86 1.09 -6.36
C ALA A 56 14.70 1.44 -5.11
N SER A 57 15.91 1.96 -5.29
CA SER A 57 16.75 2.50 -4.21
C SER A 57 16.17 3.76 -3.54
N GLN A 58 15.28 4.48 -4.23
CA GLN A 58 14.63 5.70 -3.74
C GLN A 58 13.19 5.48 -3.27
N TYR A 59 12.70 4.24 -3.32
CA TYR A 59 11.34 3.94 -2.85
C TYR A 59 11.24 4.09 -1.33
N ASP A 60 10.11 4.64 -0.91
CA ASP A 60 9.66 4.60 0.48
C ASP A 60 9.42 3.15 0.90
N GLU A 61 9.72 2.85 2.16
CA GLU A 61 9.51 1.52 2.76
C GLU A 61 8.07 1.00 2.62
N HIS A 62 7.07 1.87 2.45
CA HIS A 62 5.67 1.48 2.32
C HIS A 62 5.29 0.92 0.94
N TRP A 63 6.08 1.18 -0.10
CA TRP A 63 5.86 0.66 -1.45
C TRP A 63 7.12 0.04 -2.07
N LYS A 64 8.19 -0.08 -1.29
CA LYS A 64 9.38 -0.82 -1.69
C LYS A 64 9.09 -2.32 -1.70
N PRO A 65 9.45 -3.06 -2.78
CA PRO A 65 9.26 -4.49 -2.81
C PRO A 65 9.89 -5.20 -1.61
N ILE A 66 9.15 -6.10 -0.97
CA ILE A 66 9.57 -6.74 0.29
C ILE A 66 10.88 -7.51 0.16
N TYR A 67 11.17 -8.07 -1.02
CA TYR A 67 12.42 -8.79 -1.28
C TYR A 67 13.66 -7.89 -1.24
N LEU A 68 13.49 -6.57 -1.43
CA LEU A 68 14.54 -5.56 -1.27
C LEU A 68 14.68 -5.07 0.17
N MET A 69 13.74 -5.42 1.05
CA MET A 69 13.72 -4.99 2.46
C MET A 69 14.14 -6.11 3.41
N CYS A 70 13.64 -7.34 3.21
CA CYS A 70 13.71 -8.38 4.24
C CYS A 70 14.47 -9.66 3.84
N SER A 71 15.31 -9.64 2.80
CA SER A 71 16.11 -10.79 2.32
C SER A 71 15.38 -12.15 2.45
N PRO A 72 14.14 -12.30 1.94
CA PRO A 72 13.29 -13.44 2.27
C PRO A 72 13.89 -14.79 1.84
N CYS A 73 14.80 -14.78 0.86
CA CYS A 73 15.44 -15.99 0.37
C CYS A 73 16.50 -16.58 1.33
N VAL A 74 17.00 -15.81 2.31
CA VAL A 74 18.07 -16.31 3.21
C VAL A 74 17.52 -16.95 4.48
N LEU A 75 16.25 -16.70 4.80
CA LEU A 75 15.59 -17.25 5.98
C LEU A 75 14.75 -18.47 5.61
N ARG A 76 14.79 -19.50 6.45
CA ARG A 76 13.91 -20.66 6.33
C ARG A 76 12.65 -20.45 7.15
N TYR A 77 11.62 -19.91 6.50
CA TYR A 77 10.33 -19.68 7.16
C TYR A 77 9.60 -21.00 7.42
N ASN A 78 9.04 -21.14 8.63
CA ASN A 78 8.14 -22.24 8.97
C ASN A 78 6.69 -21.97 8.52
N VAL A 79 6.31 -20.69 8.40
CA VAL A 79 4.97 -20.23 8.03
C VAL A 79 5.09 -18.97 7.17
N ILE A 80 4.29 -18.89 6.11
CA ILE A 80 4.10 -17.67 5.30
C ILE A 80 2.62 -17.29 5.41
N ALA A 81 2.32 -16.26 6.19
CA ALA A 81 0.96 -15.75 6.38
C ALA A 81 0.62 -14.72 5.30
N LYS A 82 -0.67 -14.59 4.99
CA LYS A 82 -1.22 -13.60 4.06
C LYS A 82 -2.19 -12.68 4.78
N MET A 83 -2.36 -11.47 4.27
CA MET A 83 -3.32 -10.53 4.85
C MET A 83 -4.76 -10.95 4.55
N GLU A 84 -4.99 -11.60 3.42
CA GLU A 84 -6.28 -12.11 2.96
C GLU A 84 -6.79 -13.26 3.84
N THR A 85 -5.87 -14.09 4.35
CA THR A 85 -6.15 -15.25 5.22
C THR A 85 -5.64 -15.03 6.65
N PHE A 86 -5.46 -13.76 7.07
CA PHE A 86 -4.75 -13.42 8.30
C PHE A 86 -5.32 -14.10 9.55
N SER A 87 -6.65 -14.19 9.65
CA SER A 87 -7.32 -14.84 10.79
C SER A 87 -7.00 -16.35 10.84
N GLU A 88 -7.09 -17.02 9.70
CA GLU A 88 -6.83 -18.46 9.56
C GLU A 88 -5.34 -18.75 9.80
N ASP A 89 -4.45 -17.95 9.22
CA ASP A 89 -3.01 -18.08 9.37
C ASP A 89 -2.56 -17.81 10.82
N THR A 90 -3.18 -16.83 11.49
CA THR A 90 -2.90 -16.55 12.91
C THR A 90 -3.35 -17.72 13.78
N GLN A 91 -4.55 -18.26 13.55
CA GLN A 91 -5.03 -19.43 14.29
C GLN A 91 -4.14 -20.65 14.05
N TYR A 92 -3.69 -20.87 12.81
CA TYR A 92 -2.73 -21.93 12.49
C TYR A 92 -1.45 -21.81 13.33
N VAL A 93 -0.89 -20.60 13.45
CA VAL A 93 0.32 -20.36 14.25
C VAL A 93 0.08 -20.62 15.74
N ILE A 94 -1.05 -20.15 16.29
CA ILE A 94 -1.41 -20.38 17.69
C ILE A 94 -1.48 -21.89 17.98
N ASN A 95 -2.18 -22.65 17.13
CA ASN A 95 -2.31 -24.10 17.29
C ASN A 95 -0.97 -24.83 17.14
N LYS A 96 -0.13 -24.38 16.19
CA LYS A 96 1.21 -24.94 15.99
C LYS A 96 2.09 -24.81 17.22
N LEU A 97 1.88 -23.76 18.01
CA LEU A 97 2.65 -23.44 19.20
C LEU A 97 2.03 -23.97 20.50
N GLY A 98 0.82 -24.55 20.45
CA GLY A 98 0.12 -25.05 21.64
C GLY A 98 -0.37 -23.95 22.57
N LEU A 99 -0.72 -22.78 22.02
CA LEU A 99 -1.10 -21.58 22.78
C LEU A 99 -2.61 -21.32 22.76
N GLU A 100 -3.43 -22.31 22.43
CA GLU A 100 -4.88 -22.15 22.26
C GLU A 100 -5.61 -21.76 23.56
N GLU A 101 -5.04 -22.10 24.73
CA GLU A 101 -5.61 -21.74 26.04
C GLU A 101 -5.23 -20.31 26.46
N ASP A 102 -4.14 -19.77 25.93
CA ASP A 102 -3.57 -18.46 26.31
C ASP A 102 -3.93 -17.34 25.32
N LEU A 103 -4.15 -17.68 24.04
CA LEU A 103 -4.33 -16.73 22.95
C LEU A 103 -5.60 -16.99 22.15
N THR A 104 -6.34 -15.92 21.89
CA THR A 104 -7.50 -15.93 21.00
C THR A 104 -7.29 -14.95 19.85
N VAL A 105 -7.67 -15.35 18.64
CA VAL A 105 -7.62 -14.47 17.47
C VAL A 105 -8.72 -13.43 17.59
N GLN A 106 -8.34 -12.15 17.74
CA GLN A 106 -9.28 -11.04 17.79
C GLN A 106 -9.05 -10.06 16.64
N TRP A 107 -10.12 -9.77 15.91
CA TRP A 107 -10.13 -8.80 14.81
C TRP A 107 -10.65 -7.45 15.30
N ILE A 108 -9.75 -6.62 15.83
CA ILE A 108 -10.10 -5.35 16.49
C ILE A 108 -10.30 -4.20 15.48
N HIS A 109 -9.88 -4.39 14.23
CA HIS A 109 -9.93 -3.36 13.19
C HIS A 109 -10.70 -3.84 11.96
N SER A 110 -12.03 -3.87 12.02
CA SER A 110 -12.86 -4.04 10.83
C SER A 110 -12.63 -2.86 9.87
N THR A 111 -11.88 -3.11 8.79
CA THR A 111 -11.93 -2.24 7.61
C THR A 111 -13.36 -2.26 7.06
N GLY A 112 -13.87 -1.11 6.61
CA GLY A 112 -15.27 -0.92 6.22
C GLY A 112 -15.80 -1.95 5.21
N SER A 113 -17.11 -1.91 4.95
CA SER A 113 -17.88 -2.93 4.23
C SER A 113 -17.42 -3.26 2.79
N THR A 114 -16.47 -2.52 2.21
CA THR A 114 -15.94 -2.79 0.87
C THR A 114 -14.78 -3.80 0.94
N GLY A 115 -14.92 -4.93 0.26
CA GLY A 115 -13.88 -5.94 0.16
C GLY A 115 -12.61 -5.38 -0.51
N THR A 116 -11.44 -5.71 0.03
CA THR A 116 -10.14 -5.31 -0.53
C THR A 116 -9.96 -5.73 -1.99
N ALA A 117 -10.55 -6.85 -2.40
CA ALA A 117 -10.55 -7.32 -3.77
C ALA A 117 -11.28 -6.37 -4.74
N ASP A 118 -12.38 -5.75 -4.33
CA ASP A 118 -13.13 -4.81 -5.17
C ASP A 118 -12.40 -3.47 -5.31
N VAL A 119 -11.75 -3.04 -4.23
CA VAL A 119 -10.87 -1.86 -4.25
C VAL A 119 -9.68 -2.11 -5.19
N ALA A 120 -9.04 -3.28 -5.10
CA ALA A 120 -7.94 -3.64 -5.99
C ALA A 120 -8.38 -3.60 -7.47
N LYS A 121 -9.49 -4.25 -7.81
CA LYS A 121 -10.04 -4.23 -9.19
C LYS A 121 -10.27 -2.81 -9.68
N THR A 122 -10.80 -1.92 -8.83
CA THR A 122 -11.05 -0.51 -9.15
C THR A 122 -9.76 0.26 -9.46
N TYR A 123 -8.66 -0.04 -8.77
CA TYR A 123 -7.37 0.60 -9.04
C TYR A 123 -6.70 0.02 -10.28
N TYR A 124 -6.70 -1.31 -10.45
CA TYR A 124 -6.12 -1.95 -11.64
C TYR A 124 -6.85 -1.56 -12.93
N SER A 125 -8.17 -1.33 -12.88
CA SER A 125 -8.93 -0.91 -14.07
C SER A 125 -8.57 0.50 -14.57
N GLN A 126 -7.87 1.30 -13.77
CA GLN A 126 -7.38 2.63 -14.17
C GLN A 126 -6.04 2.58 -14.90
N LEU A 127 -5.35 1.43 -14.89
CA LEU A 127 -4.00 1.29 -15.42
C LEU A 127 -4.00 0.87 -16.90
N THR A 128 -3.01 1.37 -17.63
CA THR A 128 -2.74 0.92 -19.01
C THR A 128 -1.96 -0.39 -19.02
N SER A 129 -1.94 -1.10 -20.16
CA SER A 129 -1.13 -2.31 -20.32
C SER A 129 0.37 -2.10 -20.14
N GLN A 130 0.87 -0.86 -20.22
CA GLN A 130 2.27 -0.53 -19.94
C GLN A 130 2.55 -0.38 -18.44
N GLN A 131 1.50 -0.18 -17.64
CA GLN A 131 1.57 0.01 -16.20
C GLN A 131 1.25 -1.27 -15.41
N VAL A 132 0.95 -2.38 -16.09
CA VAL A 132 0.58 -3.69 -15.51
C VAL A 132 1.53 -4.76 -15.99
#